data_AF-A0A1V1V541-F1
#
_entry.id   AF-A0A1V1V541-F1
#
_cell.length_a   1.000
_cell.length_b   1.000
_cell.length_c   1.000
_cell.angle_alpha   90.00
_cell.angle_beta   90.00
_cell.angle_gamma   90.00
#
_symmetry.space_group_name_H-M   'P 1'
#
loop_
_entity.id
_entity.type
_entity.pdbx_description
1 polymer ?
#
loop_
_entity_poly.entity_id
_entity_poly.type
_entity_poly.pdbx_seq_one_letter_code
_entity_poly.pdbx_strand_id
1 'polypeptide(L)'
;MKRIAISKLNTNQEDDISNLKIISYDSEGNPFSYYSDDKWIIMKESVHLNFKNLTGDFKSKCKKFIYSEFNSNRLINKRGIGNKYIQAFVLFEKCIAECGGNSISYLNSDKGFRNFILVAKKGNLS
;
A
#
# COMPACT_ATOMS: atom_id res chain seq x y z
N MET A 1 32.40 -19.91 -3.94
CA MET A 1 31.04 -19.32 -3.87
C MET A 1 30.14 -20.23 -3.06
N LYS A 2 29.80 -19.85 -1.82
CA LYS A 2 28.87 -20.62 -0.97
C LYS A 2 27.43 -20.26 -1.36
N ARG A 3 26.65 -21.24 -1.79
CA ARG A 3 25.19 -21.12 -1.92
C ARG A 3 24.62 -21.16 -0.51
N ILE A 4 24.02 -20.06 -0.06
CA ILE A 4 23.29 -20.02 1.22
C ILE A 4 21.90 -20.58 0.93
N ALA A 5 21.61 -21.74 1.53
CA ALA A 5 20.29 -22.32 1.52
C ALA A 5 19.36 -21.44 2.36
N ILE A 6 18.36 -20.84 1.71
CA ILE A 6 17.30 -20.09 2.38
C ILE A 6 16.47 -21.13 3.14
N SER A 7 16.51 -21.07 4.47
CA SER A 7 15.67 -21.88 5.33
C SER A 7 14.20 -21.56 5.03
N LYS A 8 13.43 -22.61 4.74
CA LYS A 8 11.98 -22.55 4.51
C LYS A 8 11.30 -21.95 5.75
N LEU A 9 10.92 -20.68 5.65
CA LEU A 9 9.97 -20.06 6.56
C LEU A 9 8.59 -20.63 6.25
N ASN A 10 8.02 -21.34 7.22
CA ASN A 10 6.65 -21.84 7.21
C ASN A 10 5.68 -20.65 7.23
N THR A 11 5.41 -20.08 6.06
CA THR A 11 4.26 -19.22 5.81
C THR A 11 3.37 -19.95 4.81
N ASN A 12 2.13 -20.23 5.18
CA ASN A 12 1.14 -21.00 4.40
C ASN A 12 0.69 -20.33 3.07
N GLN A 13 1.56 -19.54 2.44
CA GLN A 13 1.46 -19.06 1.08
C GLN A 13 2.91 -18.97 0.58
N GLU A 14 3.30 -19.89 -0.31
CA GLU A 14 4.49 -19.73 -1.15
C GLU A 14 4.22 -18.56 -2.09
N ASP A 15 4.37 -17.33 -1.60
CA ASP A 15 4.46 -16.17 -2.47
C ASP A 15 5.77 -16.33 -3.26
N ASP A 16 5.66 -16.61 -4.57
CA ASP A 16 6.79 -16.69 -5.48
C ASP A 16 7.55 -15.34 -5.50
N ILE A 17 8.68 -15.29 -4.79
CA ILE A 17 9.50 -14.09 -4.56
C ILE A 17 10.33 -13.76 -5.81
N SER A 18 10.35 -14.61 -6.84
CA SER A 18 11.23 -14.50 -8.02
C SER A 18 11.08 -13.19 -8.79
N ASN A 19 9.90 -12.55 -8.74
CA ASN A 19 9.60 -11.30 -9.44
C ASN A 19 9.53 -10.06 -8.52
N LEU A 20 9.93 -10.18 -7.25
CA LEU A 20 9.83 -9.08 -6.30
C LEU A 20 11.13 -8.29 -6.19
N LYS A 21 11.04 -6.96 -6.23
CA LYS A 21 12.16 -6.06 -5.98
C LYS A 21 12.37 -5.90 -4.47
N ILE A 22 13.59 -6.14 -3.98
CA ILE A 22 13.96 -5.89 -2.59
C ILE A 22 13.96 -4.38 -2.33
N ILE A 23 13.26 -3.94 -1.28
CA ILE A 23 13.15 -2.52 -0.91
C ILE A 23 14.03 -2.16 0.27
N SER A 24 14.21 -3.07 1.22
CA SER A 24 15.04 -2.81 2.40
C SER A 24 15.66 -4.09 2.95
N TYR A 25 16.75 -3.91 3.69
CA TYR A 25 17.48 -4.97 4.38
C TYR A 25 17.44 -4.72 5.90
N ASP A 26 17.54 -5.79 6.68
CA ASP A 26 17.74 -5.69 8.13
C ASP A 26 19.21 -5.45 8.49
N SER A 27 19.50 -5.36 9.79
CA SER A 27 20.87 -5.18 10.31
C SER A 27 21.80 -6.37 10.04
N GLU A 28 21.24 -7.53 9.67
CA GLU A 28 21.99 -8.75 9.34
C GLU A 28 22.20 -8.90 7.82
N GLY A 29 21.70 -7.95 7.02
CA GLY A 29 21.80 -7.97 5.57
C GLY A 29 20.76 -8.84 4.88
N ASN A 30 19.73 -9.32 5.59
CA ASN A 30 18.66 -10.10 4.99
C ASN A 30 17.57 -9.16 4.43
N PRO A 31 16.91 -9.52 3.31
CA PRO A 31 15.79 -8.74 2.79
C PRO A 31 14.67 -8.60 3.83
N PHE A 32 14.41 -7.36 4.26
CA PHE A 32 13.39 -7.02 5.24
C PHE A 32 12.02 -6.82 4.57
N SER A 33 12.01 -6.26 3.36
CA SER A 33 10.78 -6.08 2.59
C SER A 33 10.96 -6.20 1.08
N TYR A 34 9.90 -6.68 0.42
CA TYR A 34 9.81 -6.94 -1.01
C TYR A 34 8.62 -6.23 -1.63
N TYR A 35 8.75 -5.86 -2.90
CA TYR A 35 7.71 -5.14 -3.61
C TYR A 35 7.54 -5.61 -5.04
N SER A 36 6.29 -5.77 -5.42
CA SER A 36 5.84 -5.77 -6.82
C SER A 36 4.87 -4.61 -7.04
N ASP A 37 4.43 -4.45 -8.28
CA ASP A 37 3.46 -3.41 -8.63
C ASP A 37 2.18 -3.47 -7.77
N ASP A 38 1.75 -4.66 -7.34
CA ASP A 38 0.52 -4.85 -6.58
C ASP A 38 0.70 -5.39 -5.16
N LYS A 39 1.88 -5.87 -4.78
CA LYS A 39 2.10 -6.43 -3.44
C LYS A 39 3.28 -5.79 -2.73
N TRP A 40 3.16 -5.64 -1.42
CA TRP A 40 4.29 -5.34 -0.53
C TRP A 40 4.30 -6.35 0.61
N ILE A 41 5.41 -7.06 0.75
CA ILE A 41 5.63 -8.09 1.76
C ILE A 41 6.70 -7.59 2.75
N ILE A 42 6.41 -7.64 4.04
CA ILE A 42 7.35 -7.32 5.13
C ILE A 42 7.54 -8.58 5.96
N MET A 43 8.72 -9.19 5.81
CA MET A 43 8.97 -10.57 6.22
C MET A 43 8.94 -10.75 7.74
N LYS A 44 9.68 -9.91 8.48
CA LYS A 44 9.84 -10.02 9.94
C LYS A 44 8.51 -9.91 10.70
N GLU A 45 7.50 -9.32 10.07
CA GLU A 45 6.21 -9.02 10.69
C GLU A 45 5.05 -9.79 10.05
N SER A 46 5.33 -10.66 9.07
CA SER A 46 4.31 -11.39 8.29
C SER A 46 3.21 -10.45 7.76
N VAL A 47 3.59 -9.28 7.24
CA VAL A 47 2.63 -8.28 6.71
C VAL A 47 2.62 -8.34 5.20
N HIS A 48 1.43 -8.59 4.63
CA HIS A 48 1.20 -8.66 3.19
C HIS A 48 0.16 -7.59 2.84
N LEU A 49 0.57 -6.58 2.08
CA LEU A 49 -0.29 -5.50 1.63
C LEU A 49 -0.57 -5.65 0.14
N ASN A 50 -1.84 -5.55 -0.25
CA ASN A 50 -2.28 -5.73 -1.63
C ASN A 50 -2.90 -4.44 -2.18
N PHE A 51 -2.33 -3.93 -3.26
CA PHE A 51 -2.66 -2.67 -3.91
C PHE A 51 -3.40 -2.86 -5.24
N LYS A 52 -3.83 -4.08 -5.58
CA LYS A 52 -4.49 -4.40 -6.86
C LYS A 52 -5.76 -3.56 -7.14
N ASN A 53 -6.41 -3.08 -6.09
CA ASN A 53 -7.65 -2.28 -6.17
C ASN A 53 -7.38 -0.78 -6.32
N LEU A 54 -6.10 -0.37 -6.38
CA LEU A 54 -5.70 1.01 -6.62
C LEU A 54 -5.08 1.13 -8.00
N THR A 55 -5.17 2.31 -8.62
CA THR A 55 -4.49 2.56 -9.90
C THR A 55 -3.69 3.86 -9.89
N GLY A 56 -2.79 4.02 -10.87
CA GLY A 56 -2.06 5.27 -11.15
C GLY A 56 -1.51 6.03 -9.95
N ASP A 57 -1.88 7.32 -9.85
CA ASP A 57 -1.44 8.24 -8.80
C ASP A 57 -1.92 7.79 -7.41
N PHE A 58 -3.13 7.23 -7.29
CA PHE A 58 -3.66 6.73 -6.02
C PHE A 58 -2.79 5.62 -5.44
N LYS A 59 -2.44 4.62 -6.26
CA LYS A 59 -1.53 3.53 -5.86
C LYS A 59 -0.18 4.07 -5.39
N SER A 60 0.43 4.95 -6.18
CA SER A 60 1.75 5.54 -5.88
C SER A 60 1.74 6.34 -4.57
N LYS A 61 0.73 7.19 -4.38
CA LYS A 61 0.57 8.00 -3.17
C LYS A 61 0.28 7.14 -1.95
N CYS A 62 -0.60 6.14 -2.05
CA CYS A 62 -0.90 5.20 -0.96
C CYS A 62 0.39 4.52 -0.45
N LYS A 63 1.18 3.99 -1.38
CA LYS A 63 2.49 3.35 -1.10
C LYS A 63 3.46 4.32 -0.41
N LYS A 64 3.53 5.57 -0.86
CA LYS A 64 4.35 6.61 -0.21
C LYS A 64 3.91 6.93 1.22
N PHE A 65 2.60 7.06 1.46
CA PHE A 65 2.06 7.32 2.80
C PHE A 65 2.33 6.17 3.76
N ILE A 66 2.06 4.93 3.34
CA ILE A 66 2.34 3.74 4.15
C ILE A 66 3.83 3.64 4.47
N TYR A 67 4.71 3.89 3.48
CA TYR A 67 6.15 3.92 3.71
C TYR A 67 6.55 4.96 4.75
N SER A 68 6.00 6.18 4.67
CA SER A 68 6.27 7.24 5.65
C SER A 68 5.83 6.85 7.05
N GLU A 69 4.64 6.27 7.21
CA GLU A 69 4.14 5.80 8.51
C GLU A 69 5.02 4.68 9.08
N PHE A 70 5.44 3.73 8.24
CA PHE A 70 6.26 2.58 8.65
C PHE A 70 7.67 2.96 9.08
N ASN A 71 8.19 4.08 8.57
CA ASN A 71 9.49 4.62 8.94
C ASN A 71 9.38 5.78 9.95
N SER A 72 8.19 6.01 10.51
CA SER A 72 8.06 6.93 11.64
C SER A 72 8.62 6.28 12.92
N ASN A 73 9.11 7.08 13.86
CA ASN A 73 9.61 6.59 15.16
C ASN A 73 8.48 6.09 16.10
N ARG A 74 7.27 5.85 15.57
CA ARG A 74 6.09 5.47 16.35
C ARG A 74 5.91 3.97 16.34
N LEU A 75 5.51 3.42 17.48
CA LEU A 75 5.13 2.02 17.57
C LEU A 75 3.75 1.85 16.93
N ILE A 76 3.70 1.17 15.79
CA ILE A 76 2.50 1.08 14.97
C ILE A 76 2.18 -0.36 14.54
N ASN A 77 0.89 -0.69 14.46
CA ASN A 77 0.44 -1.93 13.85
C ASN A 77 0.50 -1.80 12.33
N LYS A 78 1.62 -2.21 11.72
CA LYS A 78 1.87 -2.07 10.27
C LYS A 78 0.80 -2.73 9.42
N ARG A 79 0.35 -3.94 9.78
CA ARG A 79 -0.74 -4.63 9.07
C ARG A 79 -2.04 -3.82 9.12
N GLY A 80 -2.43 -3.38 10.31
CA GLY A 80 -3.67 -2.63 10.51
C GLY A 80 -3.67 -1.29 9.80
N ILE A 81 -2.57 -0.53 9.92
CA ILE A 81 -2.40 0.76 9.25
C ILE A 81 -2.36 0.58 7.74
N GLY A 82 -1.54 -0.33 7.21
CA GLY A 82 -1.45 -0.57 5.78
C GLY A 82 -2.81 -0.86 5.14
N ASN A 83 -3.59 -1.77 5.74
CA ASN A 83 -4.94 -2.08 5.25
C ASN A 83 -5.91 -0.90 5.33
N LYS A 84 -5.86 -0.11 6.41
CA LYS A 84 -6.71 1.10 6.55
C LYS A 84 -6.39 2.14 5.48
N TYR A 85 -5.11 2.39 5.21
CA TYR A 85 -4.71 3.32 4.15
C TYR A 85 -5.13 2.82 2.77
N ILE A 86 -4.96 1.53 2.47
CA ILE A 86 -5.42 0.95 1.19
C ILE A 86 -6.93 1.16 1.04
N GLN A 87 -7.72 0.80 2.05
CA GLN A 87 -9.18 0.98 2.01
C GLN A 87 -9.58 2.45 1.83
N ALA A 88 -8.95 3.37 2.56
CA ALA A 88 -9.21 4.80 2.43
C ALA A 88 -8.88 5.33 1.04
N PHE A 89 -7.76 4.91 0.45
CA PHE A 89 -7.36 5.32 -0.89
C PHE A 89 -8.28 4.74 -1.98
N VAL A 90 -8.77 3.51 -1.80
CA VAL A 90 -9.76 2.92 -2.72
C VAL A 90 -11.04 3.74 -2.70
N LEU A 91 -11.50 4.15 -1.52
CA LEU A 91 -12.67 5.03 -1.38
C LEU A 91 -12.41 6.40 -2.04
N PHE A 92 -11.24 7.00 -1.82
CA PHE A 92 -10.88 8.27 -2.45
C PHE A 92 -10.85 8.17 -3.97
N GLU A 93 -10.25 7.12 -4.52
CA GLU A 93 -10.20 6.86 -5.95
C GLU A 93 -11.60 6.76 -6.55
N LYS A 94 -12.49 5.96 -5.93
CA LYS A 94 -13.90 5.85 -6.38
C LYS A 94 -14.63 7.19 -6.32
N CYS A 95 -14.58 7.90 -5.20
CA CYS A 95 -15.26 9.20 -5.05
C CYS A 95 -14.75 10.24 -6.06
N ILE A 96 -13.43 10.32 -6.25
CA ILE A 96 -12.83 11.30 -7.17
C ILE A 96 -13.17 10.94 -8.61
N ALA A 97 -13.18 9.65 -8.96
CA ALA A 97 -13.63 9.18 -10.27
C ALA A 97 -15.08 9.56 -10.55
N GLU A 98 -16.00 9.40 -9.60
CA GLU A 98 -17.39 9.86 -9.73
C GLU A 98 -17.50 11.38 -9.90
N CYS A 99 -16.54 12.14 -9.38
CA CYS A 99 -16.46 13.59 -9.58
C CYS A 99 -15.79 13.99 -10.92
N GLY A 100 -15.40 13.02 -11.75
CA GLY A 100 -14.69 13.22 -13.02
C GLY A 100 -13.18 13.50 -12.86
N GLY A 101 -12.61 13.29 -11.68
CA GLY A 101 -11.17 13.41 -11.42
C GLY A 101 -10.43 12.08 -11.56
N ASN A 102 -9.11 12.12 -11.65
CA ASN A 102 -8.24 10.94 -11.81
C ASN A 102 -6.99 10.97 -10.91
N SER A 103 -6.89 11.93 -9.99
CA SER A 103 -5.74 12.10 -9.09
C SER A 103 -6.22 12.71 -7.77
N ILE A 104 -5.48 12.43 -6.69
CA ILE A 104 -5.69 13.06 -5.38
C ILE A 104 -5.59 14.59 -5.46
N SER A 105 -4.82 15.12 -6.41
CA SER A 105 -4.71 16.56 -6.64
C SER A 105 -6.05 17.23 -6.99
N TYR A 106 -7.07 16.47 -7.43
CA TYR A 106 -8.44 16.97 -7.62
C TYR A 106 -8.98 17.66 -6.36
N LEU A 107 -8.62 17.17 -5.17
CA LEU A 107 -9.05 17.71 -3.88
C LEU A 107 -8.39 19.05 -3.52
N ASN A 108 -7.35 19.48 -4.25
CA ASN A 108 -6.66 20.74 -3.98
C ASN A 108 -7.49 21.96 -4.41
N SER A 109 -8.56 21.77 -5.19
CA SER A 109 -9.47 22.84 -5.58
C SER A 109 -10.71 22.83 -4.68
N ASP A 110 -11.19 24.02 -4.29
CA ASP A 110 -12.43 24.16 -3.51
C ASP A 110 -13.62 23.43 -4.17
N LYS A 111 -13.74 23.57 -5.49
CA LYS A 111 -14.76 22.89 -6.28
C LYS A 111 -14.63 21.36 -6.17
N GLY A 112 -13.41 20.85 -6.37
CA GLY A 112 -13.14 19.42 -6.32
C GLY A 112 -13.38 18.84 -4.92
N PHE A 113 -12.92 19.52 -3.88
CA PHE A 113 -13.18 19.12 -2.49
C PHE A 113 -14.68 19.10 -2.17
N ARG A 114 -15.44 20.13 -2.55
CA ARG A 114 -16.90 20.17 -2.33
C ARG A 114 -17.63 19.03 -3.06
N ASN A 115 -17.29 18.79 -4.33
CA ASN A 115 -17.87 17.69 -5.11
C ASN A 115 -17.58 16.33 -4.47
N PHE A 116 -16.33 16.12 -4.04
CA PHE A 116 -15.92 14.91 -3.33
C PHE A 116 -16.75 14.68 -2.06
N ILE A 117 -16.95 15.71 -1.24
CA ILE A 117 -17.77 15.59 -0.01
C ILE A 117 -19.23 15.24 -0.35
N LEU A 118 -19.79 15.84 -1.40
CA LEU A 118 -21.16 15.53 -1.84
C LEU A 118 -21.31 14.08 -2.31
N VAL A 119 -20.33 13.57 -3.06
CA VAL A 119 -20.30 12.16 -3.49
C VAL A 119 -20.12 11.22 -2.30
N ALA A 120 -19.12 11.47 -1.44
CA ALA A 120 -18.84 10.63 -0.28
C ALA A 120 -20.06 10.52 0.67
N LYS A 121 -20.84 11.60 0.82
CA LYS A 121 -22.07 11.61 1.63
C LYS A 121 -23.22 10.77 1.06
N LYS A 122 -23.24 10.53 -0.26
CA LYS A 122 -24.31 9.73 -0.89
C LYS A 122 -24.18 8.23 -0.61
N GLY A 123 -23.01 7.75 -0.19
CA GLY A 123 -22.81 6.38 0.29
C GLY A 123 -22.94 5.26 -0.75
N ASN A 124 -23.31 5.55 -2.00
CA ASN A 124 -23.56 4.56 -3.05
C ASN A 124 -22.30 4.11 -3.82
N LEU A 125 -21.17 3.98 -3.13
CA LEU A 125 -19.91 3.57 -3.76
C LEU A 125 -19.75 2.05 -3.66
N SER A 126 -20.61 1.30 -4.36
CA SER A 126 -20.54 -0.18 -4.47
C SER A 126 -19.22 -0.62 -5.09
#